data_AF-A0A919PGM6-F1
#
_entry.id   AF-A0A919PGM6-F1
#
_cell.length_a   1.000
_cell.length_b   1.000
_cell.length_c   1.000
_cell.angle_alpha   90.00
_cell.angle_beta   90.00
_cell.angle_gamma   90.00
#
_symmetry.space_group_name_H-M   'P 1'
#
loop_
_entity.id
_entity.type
_entity.pdbx_description
1 polymer ?
#
loop_
_entity_poly.entity_id
_entity_poly.type
_entity_poly.pdbx_seq_one_letter_code
_entity_poly.pdbx_strand_id
1 'polypeptide(L)'
;MSDDLRLLTRYEPVFRYTAGELFLPTSVEGFLGAASLWRAGGCLAPAGALDPDRLAEHGRRLRGEPLHLRFVDRPLRGQAYRRWRRELGPAAFRPGDRLAAVGLTSRLVDAALRLSLLVRGTVPGGTRAAAQVRHAARPSPEVHPYYGRVSRDGGYLVMQYWYFYAMNDWRSTFGGVNDHEADWEQVTVFVAEPGGPPAWVVFSSHDKLGPELRRRWDDPDLERVGEHPVVYAGGGSHAGAYGPGDYVTTVSWPWLERAGGWWHAARRLVAAPTAAAGPGFGLPFLDYHRGDGAGIGAGERHPWTPVLIGDDTPWVRDYRGLWGLDTEDRFGGERAPAGPRYERDGTVRASWGYPVTWAGLDAEGPDPGAAAGARRREVTALIARRRGQLRRRRAAARAAGRGPDPRADPELEALQAELVALRDGDPPPPPAAQPVHRLAARPDARRRRFLVLWSAASASVVLGGAALIVLNPPLGVFWSVAALLAGLVAVEAAARRRLLRLLRRGVMTAVVLLAGWTLVETAARHWRVTVAALLAAGAVALWVANLRAWLARR
;
A
#
# COMPACT_ATOMS: atom_id res chain seq x y z
N MET A 1 -38.97 -1.36 2.68
CA MET A 1 -37.49 -1.23 2.76
C MET A 1 -37.10 -1.55 4.21
N SER A 2 -36.20 -2.49 4.47
CA SER A 2 -35.80 -2.83 5.85
C SER A 2 -35.04 -1.66 6.51
N ASP A 3 -34.96 -1.66 7.84
CA ASP A 3 -34.22 -0.62 8.58
C ASP A 3 -32.72 -0.61 8.23
N ASP A 4 -32.12 -1.79 8.02
CA ASP A 4 -30.73 -1.91 7.58
C ASP A 4 -30.51 -1.28 6.20
N LEU A 5 -31.43 -1.50 5.26
CA LEU A 5 -31.34 -0.93 3.92
C LEU A 5 -31.50 0.61 3.97
N ARG A 6 -32.35 1.13 4.85
CA ARG A 6 -32.47 2.58 5.10
C ARG A 6 -31.16 3.17 5.64
N LEU A 7 -30.53 2.49 6.60
CA LEU A 7 -29.24 2.91 7.16
C LEU A 7 -28.14 2.91 6.10
N LEU A 8 -28.06 1.83 5.31
CA LEU A 8 -27.08 1.71 4.25
C LEU A 8 -27.26 2.79 3.19
N THR A 9 -28.47 2.98 2.67
CA THR A 9 -28.75 4.00 1.65
C THR A 9 -28.52 5.43 2.16
N ARG A 10 -28.71 5.70 3.46
CA ARG A 10 -28.45 7.03 4.04
C ARG A 10 -26.98 7.44 3.97
N TYR A 11 -26.07 6.50 4.19
CA TYR A 11 -24.62 6.75 4.26
C TYR A 11 -23.83 6.11 3.11
N GLU A 12 -24.52 5.70 2.03
CA GLU A 12 -23.86 5.02 0.92
C GLU A 12 -22.78 5.90 0.28
N PRO A 13 -21.57 5.38 0.01
CA PRO A 13 -20.48 6.18 -0.54
C PRO A 13 -20.74 6.68 -1.96
N VAL A 14 -20.09 7.76 -2.36
CA VAL A 14 -19.97 8.21 -3.75
C VAL A 14 -18.62 7.78 -4.29
N PHE A 15 -18.57 7.05 -5.40
CA PHE A 15 -17.33 6.65 -6.05
C PHE A 15 -17.02 7.55 -7.24
N ARG A 16 -15.77 8.01 -7.34
CA ARG A 16 -15.24 8.70 -8.52
C ARG A 16 -14.02 7.95 -9.03
N TYR A 17 -14.10 7.48 -10.26
CA TYR A 17 -13.06 6.67 -10.90
C TYR A 17 -12.08 7.53 -11.69
N THR A 18 -10.90 6.98 -11.94
CA THR A 18 -9.94 7.59 -12.88
C THR A 18 -10.40 7.37 -14.32
N ALA A 19 -10.23 8.37 -15.17
CA ALA A 19 -10.54 8.27 -16.59
C ALA A 19 -9.79 7.09 -17.23
N GLY A 20 -10.50 6.29 -18.04
CA GLY A 20 -9.98 5.06 -18.62
C GLY A 20 -10.18 3.80 -17.78
N GLU A 21 -10.90 3.90 -16.65
CA GLU A 21 -11.42 2.73 -15.93
C GLU A 21 -12.30 1.88 -16.87
N LEU A 22 -12.02 0.58 -16.89
CA LEU A 22 -12.68 -0.38 -17.78
C LEU A 22 -13.73 -1.23 -17.06
N PHE A 23 -13.61 -1.36 -15.74
CA PHE A 23 -14.44 -2.21 -14.93
C PHE A 23 -15.10 -1.38 -13.84
N LEU A 24 -16.42 -1.14 -14.00
CA LEU A 24 -17.24 -0.57 -12.94
C LEU A 24 -17.87 -1.71 -12.11
N PRO A 25 -18.39 -1.44 -10.90
CA PRO A 25 -19.05 -2.44 -10.09
C PRO A 25 -20.14 -3.18 -10.86
N THR A 26 -20.20 -4.49 -10.68
CA THR A 26 -21.12 -5.40 -11.38
C THR A 26 -21.79 -6.34 -10.40
N SER A 27 -22.94 -6.90 -10.80
CA SER A 27 -23.62 -7.92 -9.99
C SER A 27 -22.86 -9.25 -9.98
N VAL A 28 -22.88 -9.87 -8.81
CA VAL A 28 -22.50 -11.27 -8.56
C VAL A 28 -23.26 -12.19 -9.51
N GLU A 29 -24.57 -11.99 -9.65
CA GLU A 29 -25.43 -12.77 -10.54
C GLU A 29 -24.96 -12.69 -12.00
N GLY A 30 -24.69 -11.49 -12.49
CA GLY A 30 -24.21 -11.27 -13.85
C GLY A 30 -22.82 -11.85 -14.10
N PHE A 31 -21.93 -11.79 -13.10
CA PHE A 31 -20.62 -12.42 -13.17
C PHE A 31 -20.71 -13.94 -13.16
N LEU A 32 -21.50 -14.52 -12.25
CA LEU A 32 -21.67 -15.97 -12.12
C LEU A 32 -22.33 -16.57 -13.36
N GLY A 33 -23.34 -15.90 -13.92
CA GLY A 33 -23.97 -16.31 -15.17
C GLY A 33 -22.99 -16.42 -16.34
N ALA A 34 -21.84 -15.76 -16.26
CA ALA A 34 -20.77 -15.87 -17.24
C ALA A 34 -19.55 -16.66 -16.72
N ALA A 35 -19.43 -16.97 -15.43
CA ALA A 35 -18.26 -17.66 -14.89
C ALA A 35 -18.43 -19.18 -14.93
N SER A 36 -17.30 -19.89 -15.04
CA SER A 36 -17.24 -21.34 -14.78
C SER A 36 -16.66 -21.61 -13.39
N LEU A 37 -16.99 -22.75 -12.79
CA LEU A 37 -16.46 -23.20 -11.49
C LEU A 37 -15.51 -24.38 -11.70
N TRP A 38 -14.37 -24.33 -11.03
CA TRP A 38 -13.28 -25.29 -11.20
C TRP A 38 -12.75 -25.81 -9.86
N ARG A 39 -12.17 -27.00 -9.94
CA ARG A 39 -11.25 -27.57 -8.94
C ARG A 39 -10.03 -28.16 -9.65
N ALA A 40 -9.04 -28.64 -8.90
CA ALA A 40 -7.85 -29.28 -9.47
C ALA A 40 -8.15 -30.39 -10.49
N GLY A 41 -9.24 -31.15 -10.27
CA GLY A 41 -9.69 -32.23 -11.16
C GLY A 41 -10.51 -31.79 -12.38
N GLY A 42 -10.69 -30.49 -12.64
CA GLY A 42 -11.38 -29.96 -13.82
C GLY A 42 -12.60 -29.09 -13.52
N CYS A 43 -13.33 -28.77 -14.59
CA CYS A 43 -14.53 -27.92 -14.53
C CYS A 43 -15.69 -28.66 -13.87
N LEU A 44 -16.28 -28.03 -12.84
CA LEU A 44 -17.44 -28.52 -12.10
C LEU A 44 -18.76 -27.98 -12.65
N ALA A 45 -18.74 -26.73 -13.11
CA ALA A 45 -19.89 -26.09 -13.74
C ALA A 45 -19.40 -25.16 -14.86
N PRO A 46 -19.87 -25.33 -16.11
CA PRO A 46 -19.48 -24.44 -17.20
C PRO A 46 -20.13 -23.05 -17.07
N ALA A 47 -19.62 -22.09 -17.84
CA ALA A 47 -20.24 -20.77 -17.96
C ALA A 47 -21.73 -20.88 -18.33
N GLY A 48 -22.58 -20.09 -17.68
CA GLY A 48 -24.04 -20.16 -17.84
C GLY A 48 -24.75 -21.13 -16.90
N ALA A 49 -24.02 -21.99 -16.18
CA ALA A 49 -24.61 -22.96 -15.27
C ALA A 49 -24.62 -22.52 -13.79
N LEU A 50 -24.02 -21.37 -13.46
CA LEU A 50 -23.90 -20.86 -12.10
C LEU A 50 -24.85 -19.70 -11.83
N ASP A 51 -25.41 -19.73 -10.62
CA ASP A 51 -26.11 -18.65 -9.93
C ASP A 51 -25.63 -18.66 -8.45
N PRO A 52 -26.03 -17.68 -7.63
CA PRO A 52 -25.60 -17.63 -6.23
C PRO A 52 -25.97 -18.88 -5.42
N ASP A 53 -27.15 -19.48 -5.66
CA ASP A 53 -27.62 -20.63 -4.91
C ASP A 53 -26.84 -21.90 -5.24
N ARG A 54 -26.59 -22.15 -6.53
CA ARG A 54 -25.73 -23.24 -7.01
C ARG A 54 -24.30 -23.08 -6.51
N LEU A 55 -23.76 -21.85 -6.54
CA LEU A 55 -22.43 -21.58 -5.99
C LEU A 55 -22.36 -21.95 -4.51
N ALA A 56 -23.38 -21.56 -3.73
CA ALA A 56 -23.47 -21.91 -2.31
C ALA A 56 -23.59 -23.43 -2.11
N GLU A 57 -24.38 -24.12 -2.92
CA GLU A 57 -24.51 -25.58 -2.88
C GLU A 57 -23.16 -26.28 -3.13
N HIS A 58 -22.44 -25.89 -4.18
CA HIS A 58 -21.10 -26.38 -4.47
C HIS A 58 -20.14 -26.12 -3.30
N GLY A 59 -20.16 -24.90 -2.73
CA GLY A 59 -19.33 -24.53 -1.57
C GLY A 59 -19.62 -25.36 -0.31
N ARG A 60 -20.90 -25.71 -0.07
CA ARG A 60 -21.28 -26.62 1.02
C ARG A 60 -20.79 -28.05 0.78
N ARG A 61 -21.05 -28.58 -0.42
CA ARG A 61 -20.77 -29.97 -0.78
C ARG A 61 -19.27 -30.27 -0.82
N LEU A 62 -18.47 -29.32 -1.34
CA LEU A 62 -17.03 -29.47 -1.57
C LEU A 62 -16.23 -28.64 -0.56
N ARG A 63 -16.73 -28.52 0.67
CA ARG A 63 -16.08 -27.74 1.72
C ARG A 63 -14.66 -28.27 1.98
N GLY A 64 -13.68 -27.38 1.94
CA GLY A 64 -12.26 -27.71 2.13
C GLY A 64 -11.51 -28.05 0.84
N GLU A 65 -12.21 -28.22 -0.29
CA GLU A 65 -11.55 -28.30 -1.59
C GLU A 65 -11.16 -26.91 -2.11
N PRO A 66 -10.00 -26.76 -2.78
CA PRO A 66 -9.60 -25.51 -3.41
C PRO A 66 -10.44 -25.26 -4.67
N LEU A 67 -11.54 -24.53 -4.50
CA LEU A 67 -12.42 -24.09 -5.58
C LEU A 67 -11.99 -22.72 -6.12
N HIS A 68 -12.16 -22.52 -7.41
CA HIS A 68 -12.01 -21.19 -8.01
C HIS A 68 -13.01 -20.99 -9.16
N LEU A 69 -13.50 -19.76 -9.29
CA LEU A 69 -14.27 -19.33 -10.45
C LEU A 69 -13.33 -18.99 -11.60
N ARG A 70 -13.87 -18.90 -12.80
CA ARG A 70 -13.14 -18.41 -13.97
C ARG A 70 -14.06 -17.59 -14.84
N PHE A 71 -13.76 -16.29 -14.92
CA PHE A 71 -14.50 -15.35 -15.74
C PHE A 71 -13.96 -15.28 -17.18
N VAL A 72 -12.70 -15.66 -17.45
CA VAL A 72 -12.17 -15.70 -18.81
C VAL A 72 -11.74 -17.11 -19.18
N ASP A 73 -12.56 -17.80 -19.96
CA ASP A 73 -12.26 -19.14 -20.47
C ASP A 73 -11.02 -19.17 -21.38
N ARG A 74 -10.87 -18.14 -22.24
CA ARG A 74 -9.69 -17.99 -23.11
C ARG A 74 -9.33 -16.51 -23.28
N PRO A 75 -8.04 -16.15 -23.14
CA PRO A 75 -7.57 -14.80 -23.45
C PRO A 75 -7.80 -14.43 -24.92
N LEU A 76 -8.07 -13.15 -25.19
CA LEU A 76 -8.15 -12.65 -26.57
C LEU A 76 -6.76 -12.65 -27.22
N ARG A 77 -6.70 -13.09 -28.49
CA ARG A 77 -5.45 -13.18 -29.27
C ARG A 77 -5.63 -12.63 -30.68
N GLY A 78 -4.51 -12.40 -31.37
CA GLY A 78 -4.46 -12.11 -32.80
C GLY A 78 -5.29 -10.91 -33.23
N GLN A 79 -6.11 -11.09 -34.27
CA GLN A 79 -6.93 -10.02 -34.85
C GLN A 79 -8.00 -9.50 -33.88
N ALA A 80 -8.59 -10.38 -33.06
CA ALA A 80 -9.62 -10.00 -32.10
C ALA A 80 -9.05 -9.04 -31.02
N TYR A 81 -7.86 -9.34 -30.50
CA TYR A 81 -7.15 -8.44 -29.59
C TYR A 81 -6.81 -7.09 -30.25
N ARG A 82 -6.34 -7.10 -31.51
CA ARG A 82 -6.04 -5.86 -32.25
C ARG A 82 -7.30 -5.04 -32.57
N ARG A 83 -8.45 -5.68 -32.78
CA ARG A 83 -9.74 -5.01 -32.95
C ARG A 83 -10.15 -4.34 -31.64
N TRP A 84 -10.21 -5.10 -30.55
CA TRP A 84 -10.53 -4.60 -29.21
C TRP A 84 -9.67 -3.39 -28.83
N ARG A 85 -8.34 -3.47 -29.06
CA ARG A 85 -7.43 -2.35 -28.76
C ARG A 85 -7.71 -1.09 -29.61
N ARG A 86 -8.17 -1.25 -30.85
CA ARG A 86 -8.56 -0.13 -31.71
C ARG A 86 -9.88 0.49 -31.26
N GLU A 87 -10.84 -0.34 -30.84
CA GLU A 87 -12.14 0.08 -30.35
C GLU A 87 -12.04 0.83 -29.01
N LEU A 88 -11.12 0.45 -28.12
CA LEU A 88 -10.81 1.21 -26.91
C LEU A 88 -10.39 2.66 -27.23
N GLY A 89 -9.73 2.86 -28.38
CA GLY A 89 -9.50 4.17 -28.98
C GLY A 89 -8.89 5.22 -28.03
N PRO A 90 -9.38 6.48 -28.07
CA PRO A 90 -8.94 7.56 -27.18
C PRO A 90 -9.30 7.37 -25.70
N ALA A 91 -10.25 6.47 -25.38
CA ALA A 91 -10.66 6.18 -24.00
C ALA A 91 -9.64 5.33 -23.24
N ALA A 92 -8.66 4.74 -23.94
CA ALA A 92 -7.55 4.04 -23.32
C ALA A 92 -6.77 4.99 -22.38
N PHE A 93 -6.64 4.59 -21.11
CA PHE A 93 -5.79 5.29 -20.17
C PHE A 93 -4.38 5.44 -20.76
N ARG A 94 -3.86 6.66 -20.71
CA ARG A 94 -2.46 6.94 -21.00
C ARG A 94 -1.80 7.17 -19.67
N PRO A 95 -1.02 6.19 -19.16
CA PRO A 95 -0.22 6.39 -17.99
C PRO A 95 0.53 7.71 -18.14
N GLY A 96 0.39 8.59 -17.14
CA GLY A 96 1.25 9.78 -17.05
C GLY A 96 2.72 9.35 -17.00
N ASP A 97 3.65 10.29 -16.81
CA ASP A 97 5.09 9.99 -16.77
C ASP A 97 5.49 9.22 -15.47
N ARG A 98 4.92 8.03 -15.26
CA ARG A 98 5.07 7.10 -14.13
C ARG A 98 6.54 6.89 -13.80
N LEU A 99 7.34 6.67 -14.84
CA LEU A 99 8.76 6.38 -14.70
C LEU A 99 9.62 7.63 -14.41
N ALA A 100 9.12 8.84 -14.67
CA ALA A 100 9.76 10.08 -14.25
C ALA A 100 9.49 10.40 -12.77
N ALA A 101 8.37 9.90 -12.23
CA ALA A 101 7.95 10.11 -10.84
C ALA A 101 8.78 9.28 -9.84
N VAL A 102 9.16 8.05 -10.19
CA VAL A 102 9.90 7.12 -9.30
C VAL A 102 11.42 7.12 -9.57
N GLY A 103 12.24 6.80 -8.56
CA GLY A 103 13.72 6.80 -8.66
C GLY A 103 14.30 5.59 -9.41
N LEU A 104 15.61 5.60 -9.75
CA LEU A 104 16.32 4.47 -10.40
C LEU A 104 16.04 3.11 -9.74
N THR A 105 16.15 3.07 -8.42
CA THR A 105 16.04 1.84 -7.63
C THR A 105 14.67 1.22 -7.78
N SER A 106 13.61 2.01 -7.68
CA SER A 106 12.22 1.59 -7.92
C SER A 106 12.03 1.00 -9.32
N ARG A 107 12.67 1.61 -10.35
CA ARG A 107 12.58 1.15 -11.74
C ARG A 107 13.30 -0.18 -11.96
N LEU A 108 14.47 -0.36 -11.35
CA LEU A 108 15.20 -1.62 -11.41
C LEU A 108 14.42 -2.78 -10.80
N VAL A 109 13.73 -2.53 -9.68
CA VAL A 109 12.90 -3.57 -9.09
C VAL A 109 11.60 -3.80 -9.87
N ASP A 110 10.96 -2.77 -10.43
CA ASP A 110 9.84 -2.94 -11.38
C ASP A 110 10.26 -3.83 -12.57
N ALA A 111 11.47 -3.62 -13.11
CA ALA A 111 12.01 -4.46 -14.17
C ALA A 111 12.24 -5.91 -13.70
N ALA A 112 12.86 -6.11 -12.53
CA ALA A 112 13.08 -7.43 -11.96
C ALA A 112 11.75 -8.18 -11.70
N LEU A 113 10.71 -7.47 -11.28
CA LEU A 113 9.37 -8.01 -11.12
C LEU A 113 8.72 -8.43 -12.43
N ARG A 114 8.84 -7.60 -13.45
CA ARG A 114 8.33 -7.96 -14.78
C ARG A 114 9.06 -9.16 -15.34
N LEU A 115 10.35 -9.31 -15.03
CA LEU A 115 11.11 -10.50 -15.38
C LEU A 115 10.69 -11.71 -14.55
N SER A 116 10.33 -11.54 -13.28
CA SER A 116 9.85 -12.66 -12.45
C SER A 116 8.55 -13.27 -12.98
N LEU A 117 7.71 -12.50 -13.67
CA LEU A 117 6.53 -12.98 -14.40
C LEU A 117 6.84 -14.06 -15.44
N LEU A 118 8.10 -14.21 -15.89
CA LEU A 118 8.51 -15.30 -16.78
C LEU A 118 8.57 -16.66 -16.09
N VAL A 119 8.66 -16.66 -14.76
CA VAL A 119 8.93 -17.87 -13.95
C VAL A 119 7.80 -18.17 -12.95
N ARG A 120 6.96 -17.18 -12.60
CA ARG A 120 5.79 -17.38 -11.73
C ARG A 120 4.48 -17.49 -12.52
N GLY A 121 3.44 -18.02 -11.88
CA GLY A 121 2.08 -18.02 -12.42
C GLY A 121 1.59 -16.60 -12.70
N THR A 122 0.98 -16.39 -13.87
CA THR A 122 0.54 -15.05 -14.31
C THR A 122 -0.78 -15.10 -15.05
N VAL A 123 -1.53 -14.01 -14.95
CA VAL A 123 -2.69 -13.74 -15.79
C VAL A 123 -2.21 -13.62 -17.24
N PRO A 124 -2.67 -14.49 -18.16
CA PRO A 124 -2.20 -14.47 -19.52
C PRO A 124 -2.48 -13.15 -20.24
N GLY A 125 -1.59 -12.77 -21.16
CA GLY A 125 -1.82 -11.64 -22.05
C GLY A 125 -3.14 -11.79 -22.83
N GLY A 126 -3.94 -10.72 -22.85
CA GLY A 126 -5.27 -10.71 -23.49
C GLY A 126 -6.43 -11.12 -22.58
N THR A 127 -6.18 -11.54 -21.34
CA THR A 127 -7.23 -11.85 -20.35
C THR A 127 -8.04 -10.61 -20.02
N ARG A 128 -7.38 -9.48 -19.73
CA ARG A 128 -8.06 -8.18 -19.56
C ARG A 128 -9.00 -7.85 -20.71
N ALA A 129 -8.51 -7.98 -21.94
CA ALA A 129 -9.30 -7.67 -23.11
C ALA A 129 -10.55 -8.57 -23.20
N ALA A 130 -10.38 -9.88 -22.95
CA ALA A 130 -11.49 -10.83 -22.94
C ALA A 130 -12.49 -10.52 -21.82
N ALA A 131 -12.00 -10.21 -20.61
CA ALA A 131 -12.83 -9.80 -19.48
C ALA A 131 -13.61 -8.52 -19.81
N GLN A 132 -12.99 -7.52 -20.44
CA GLN A 132 -13.65 -6.27 -20.80
C GLN A 132 -14.75 -6.49 -21.84
N VAL A 133 -14.53 -7.33 -22.86
CA VAL A 133 -15.57 -7.68 -23.84
C VAL A 133 -16.77 -8.35 -23.15
N ARG A 134 -16.51 -9.30 -22.24
CA ARG A 134 -17.58 -9.98 -21.48
C ARG A 134 -18.30 -9.03 -20.52
N HIS A 135 -17.55 -8.19 -19.82
CA HIS A 135 -18.07 -7.21 -18.88
C HIS A 135 -18.96 -6.18 -19.59
N ALA A 136 -18.56 -5.71 -20.77
CA ALA A 136 -19.36 -4.79 -21.58
C ALA A 136 -20.62 -5.44 -22.18
N ALA A 137 -20.58 -6.75 -22.45
CA ALA A 137 -21.70 -7.53 -22.98
C ALA A 137 -22.62 -8.12 -21.89
N ARG A 138 -22.41 -7.78 -20.62
CA ARG A 138 -23.22 -8.31 -19.51
C ARG A 138 -24.68 -7.85 -19.62
N PRO A 139 -25.64 -8.62 -19.10
CA PRO A 139 -27.00 -8.13 -18.88
C PRO A 139 -26.97 -6.91 -17.94
N SER A 140 -27.71 -5.85 -18.27
CA SER A 140 -27.82 -4.63 -17.47
C SER A 140 -26.49 -3.94 -17.14
N PRO A 141 -25.71 -3.49 -18.15
CA PRO A 141 -24.43 -2.80 -17.95
C PRO A 141 -24.55 -1.48 -17.17
N GLU A 142 -25.75 -0.90 -17.08
CA GLU A 142 -26.09 0.30 -16.33
C GLU A 142 -26.32 0.07 -14.82
N VAL A 143 -26.51 -1.19 -14.41
CA VAL A 143 -26.75 -1.54 -13.01
C VAL A 143 -25.43 -1.72 -12.28
N HIS A 144 -25.24 -0.92 -11.23
CA HIS A 144 -24.05 -0.91 -10.39
C HIS A 144 -24.44 -1.22 -8.94
N PRO A 145 -24.33 -2.47 -8.48
CA PRO A 145 -24.67 -2.80 -7.12
C PRO A 145 -23.53 -2.55 -6.14
N TYR A 146 -23.90 -2.27 -4.90
CA TYR A 146 -23.06 -2.57 -3.75
C TYR A 146 -23.76 -3.60 -2.87
N TYR A 147 -22.97 -4.37 -2.13
CA TYR A 147 -23.45 -5.36 -1.19
C TYR A 147 -23.27 -4.85 0.23
N GLY A 148 -24.37 -4.51 0.89
CA GLY A 148 -24.40 -3.87 2.20
C GLY A 148 -24.64 -4.86 3.34
N ARG A 149 -23.87 -4.74 4.42
CA ARG A 149 -24.06 -5.48 5.68
C ARG A 149 -24.11 -4.50 6.85
N VAL A 150 -25.08 -4.68 7.73
CA VAL A 150 -25.16 -3.97 9.01
C VAL A 150 -24.87 -4.95 10.14
N SER A 151 -23.97 -4.58 11.05
CA SER A 151 -23.61 -5.39 12.21
C SER A 151 -23.33 -4.52 13.43
N ARG A 152 -23.21 -5.13 14.61
CA ARG A 152 -22.77 -4.46 15.84
C ARG A 152 -21.49 -5.12 16.33
N ASP A 153 -20.47 -4.31 16.60
CA ASP A 153 -19.17 -4.76 17.08
C ASP A 153 -18.51 -3.64 17.91
N GLY A 154 -17.82 -3.99 19.00
CA GLY A 154 -17.10 -3.02 19.83
C GLY A 154 -17.91 -1.82 20.34
N GLY A 155 -19.24 -1.94 20.47
CA GLY A 155 -20.14 -0.85 20.84
C GLY A 155 -20.53 0.09 19.68
N TYR A 156 -20.05 -0.16 18.46
CA TYR A 156 -20.42 0.56 17.25
C TYR A 156 -21.53 -0.18 16.49
N LEU A 157 -22.37 0.60 15.82
CA LEU A 157 -23.12 0.13 14.65
C LEU A 157 -22.20 0.26 13.43
N VAL A 158 -22.00 -0.85 12.72
CA VAL A 158 -21.06 -0.97 11.61
C VAL A 158 -21.84 -1.19 10.33
N MET A 159 -21.65 -0.31 9.34
CA MET A 159 -22.24 -0.40 8.01
C MET A 159 -21.12 -0.67 7.00
N GLN A 160 -21.10 -1.87 6.45
CA GLN A 160 -20.10 -2.30 5.46
C GLN A 160 -20.71 -2.28 4.07
N TYR A 161 -20.00 -1.70 3.12
CA TYR A 161 -20.36 -1.62 1.71
C TYR A 161 -19.29 -2.36 0.91
N TRP A 162 -19.67 -3.42 0.21
CA TRP A 162 -18.78 -4.22 -0.61
C TRP A 162 -19.04 -3.98 -2.10
N TYR A 163 -17.98 -3.77 -2.86
CA TYR A 163 -18.02 -3.47 -4.29
C TYR A 163 -17.33 -4.56 -5.06
N PHE A 164 -18.03 -5.12 -6.04
CA PHE A 164 -17.55 -6.24 -6.82
C PHE A 164 -17.23 -5.84 -8.25
N TYR A 165 -16.01 -6.11 -8.68
CA TYR A 165 -15.53 -5.83 -10.03
C TYR A 165 -15.25 -7.13 -10.75
N ALA A 166 -15.45 -7.18 -12.06
CA ALA A 166 -15.18 -8.40 -12.84
C ALA A 166 -13.68 -8.68 -13.01
N MET A 167 -12.83 -7.66 -12.90
CA MET A 167 -11.39 -7.78 -13.06
C MET A 167 -10.66 -6.59 -12.42
N ASN A 168 -9.55 -6.88 -11.75
CA ASN A 168 -8.49 -5.93 -11.43
C ASN A 168 -7.47 -5.95 -12.57
N ASP A 169 -7.30 -4.80 -13.23
CA ASP A 169 -6.39 -4.65 -14.36
C ASP A 169 -5.28 -3.63 -14.12
N TRP A 170 -4.93 -3.46 -12.83
CA TRP A 170 -4.02 -2.42 -12.35
C TRP A 170 -2.71 -2.42 -13.15
N ARG A 171 -2.07 -3.58 -13.35
CA ARG A 171 -0.83 -3.72 -14.12
C ARG A 171 -1.02 -3.44 -15.61
N SER A 172 -2.05 -4.00 -16.23
CA SER A 172 -2.19 -4.01 -17.69
C SER A 172 -2.84 -2.75 -18.27
N THR A 173 -3.59 -1.98 -17.48
CA THR A 173 -4.16 -0.68 -17.89
C THR A 173 -3.43 0.49 -17.25
N PHE A 174 -3.17 0.43 -15.95
CA PHE A 174 -2.63 1.57 -15.19
C PHE A 174 -1.14 1.43 -14.87
N GLY A 175 -0.53 0.27 -15.09
CA GLY A 175 0.87 0.05 -14.74
C GLY A 175 1.09 -0.14 -13.25
N GLY A 176 0.13 -0.70 -12.52
CA GLY A 176 0.32 -1.23 -11.19
C GLY A 176 1.11 -2.53 -11.14
N VAL A 177 0.84 -3.31 -10.09
CA VAL A 177 1.63 -4.50 -9.72
C VAL A 177 1.12 -5.78 -10.37
N ASN A 178 -0.20 -5.93 -10.41
CA ASN A 178 -0.88 -7.17 -10.73
C ASN A 178 -2.08 -6.96 -11.66
N ASP A 179 -2.51 -8.05 -12.27
CA ASP A 179 -3.88 -8.21 -12.76
C ASP A 179 -4.46 -9.44 -12.09
N HIS A 180 -5.77 -9.47 -11.85
CA HIS A 180 -6.49 -10.70 -11.50
C HIS A 180 -7.96 -10.61 -11.87
N GLU A 181 -8.56 -11.76 -12.18
CA GLU A 181 -10.01 -11.85 -12.31
C GLU A 181 -10.67 -11.58 -10.95
N ALA A 182 -11.83 -10.92 -11.01
CA ALA A 182 -12.55 -10.32 -9.90
C ALA A 182 -11.77 -9.31 -9.06
N ASP A 183 -12.52 -8.44 -8.40
CA ASP A 183 -12.03 -7.65 -7.28
C ASP A 183 -13.13 -7.40 -6.25
N TRP A 184 -12.76 -7.35 -4.98
CA TRP A 184 -13.66 -7.02 -3.87
C TRP A 184 -13.06 -5.91 -3.03
N GLU A 185 -13.66 -4.73 -3.09
CA GLU A 185 -13.29 -3.57 -2.27
C GLU A 185 -14.38 -3.27 -1.24
N GLN A 186 -14.02 -2.57 -0.17
CA GLN A 186 -14.97 -2.19 0.87
C GLN A 186 -14.82 -0.75 1.36
N VAL A 187 -15.96 -0.19 1.76
CA VAL A 187 -16.05 0.97 2.63
C VAL A 187 -16.79 0.56 3.89
N THR A 188 -16.30 0.97 5.06
CA THR A 188 -17.00 0.73 6.32
C THR A 188 -17.24 2.03 7.06
N VAL A 189 -18.48 2.27 7.46
CA VAL A 189 -18.91 3.43 8.24
C VAL A 189 -19.28 2.96 9.65
N PHE A 190 -18.77 3.64 10.67
CA PHE A 190 -18.98 3.31 12.07
C PHE A 190 -19.78 4.42 12.74
N VAL A 191 -20.89 4.06 13.39
CA VAL A 191 -21.71 4.97 14.19
C VAL A 191 -21.55 4.57 15.66
N ALA A 192 -21.11 5.51 16.49
CA ALA A 192 -20.86 5.27 17.91
C ALA A 192 -22.15 5.37 18.75
N GLU A 193 -22.99 6.35 18.45
CA GLU A 193 -24.23 6.62 19.19
C GLU A 193 -25.45 6.23 18.35
N PRO A 194 -26.39 5.42 18.88
CA PRO A 194 -27.62 5.11 18.18
C PRO A 194 -28.38 6.37 17.75
N GLY A 195 -28.61 6.53 16.44
CA GLY A 195 -29.28 7.71 15.87
C GLY A 195 -28.40 8.96 15.73
N GLY A 196 -27.16 8.92 16.24
CA GLY A 196 -26.14 9.94 16.01
C GLY A 196 -25.52 9.87 14.60
N PRO A 197 -24.75 10.88 14.20
CA PRO A 197 -24.00 10.84 12.95
C PRO A 197 -22.90 9.76 13.00
N PRO A 198 -22.37 9.33 11.85
CA PRO A 198 -21.19 8.48 11.84
C PRO A 198 -20.01 9.14 12.56
N ALA A 199 -19.20 8.32 13.23
CA ALA A 199 -18.00 8.73 13.93
C ALA A 199 -16.75 8.51 13.07
N TRP A 200 -16.71 7.40 12.32
CA TRP A 200 -15.56 7.00 11.52
C TRP A 200 -15.97 6.42 10.18
N VAL A 201 -15.08 6.57 9.20
CA VAL A 201 -15.17 5.89 7.91
C VAL A 201 -13.82 5.26 7.58
N VAL A 202 -13.86 4.13 6.87
CA VAL A 202 -12.69 3.35 6.48
C VAL A 202 -12.84 2.96 5.02
N PHE A 203 -11.83 3.26 4.19
CA PHE A 203 -11.75 2.80 2.81
C PHE A 203 -10.65 1.74 2.72
N SER A 204 -10.94 0.55 2.15
CA SER A 204 -9.89 -0.44 1.89
C SER A 204 -8.85 0.09 0.90
N SER A 205 -7.58 -0.25 1.11
CA SER A 205 -6.49 0.21 0.25
C SER A 205 -5.31 -0.75 0.34
N HIS A 206 -5.23 -1.71 -0.59
CA HIS A 206 -4.17 -2.73 -0.62
C HIS A 206 -4.03 -3.47 0.72
N ASP A 207 -2.80 -3.78 1.13
CA ASP A 207 -2.46 -4.48 2.38
C ASP A 207 -2.43 -3.57 3.62
N LYS A 208 -2.96 -2.33 3.53
CA LYS A 208 -2.99 -1.42 4.69
C LYS A 208 -3.98 -1.93 5.73
N LEU A 209 -3.69 -1.67 7.00
CA LEU A 209 -4.49 -2.13 8.15
C LEU A 209 -4.61 -1.03 9.22
N GLY A 210 -5.67 -1.14 10.02
CA GLY A 210 -5.80 -0.37 11.25
C GLY A 210 -5.88 1.16 11.02
N PRO A 211 -5.19 1.97 11.86
CA PRO A 211 -5.31 3.43 11.84
C PRO A 211 -5.00 4.11 10.51
N GLU A 212 -4.25 3.46 9.61
CA GLU A 212 -3.91 4.03 8.31
C GLU A 212 -5.12 4.15 7.38
N LEU A 213 -6.10 3.26 7.54
CA LEU A 213 -7.28 3.19 6.69
C LEU A 213 -8.39 4.14 7.12
N ARG A 214 -8.47 4.53 8.40
CA ARG A 214 -9.62 5.25 8.96
C ARG A 214 -9.48 6.77 8.91
N ARG A 215 -10.60 7.47 8.75
CA ARG A 215 -10.74 8.92 8.98
C ARG A 215 -11.93 9.18 9.87
N ARG A 216 -11.85 10.26 10.65
CA ARG A 216 -13.02 10.73 11.40
C ARG A 216 -14.05 11.25 10.42
N TRP A 217 -15.32 11.16 10.79
CA TRP A 217 -16.40 11.69 9.96
C TRP A 217 -16.37 13.22 9.84
N ASP A 218 -15.82 13.91 10.84
CA ASP A 218 -15.65 15.37 10.86
C ASP A 218 -14.30 15.84 10.29
N ASP A 219 -13.51 14.94 9.70
CA ASP A 219 -12.22 15.28 9.10
C ASP A 219 -12.41 16.24 7.91
N PRO A 220 -11.72 17.41 7.87
CA PRO A 220 -11.85 18.36 6.78
C PRO A 220 -11.36 17.83 5.43
N ASP A 221 -10.49 16.81 5.42
CA ASP A 221 -10.01 16.16 4.19
C ASP A 221 -11.00 15.09 3.67
N LEU A 222 -12.04 14.74 4.45
CA LEU A 222 -13.09 13.82 4.02
C LEU A 222 -14.16 14.57 3.22
N GLU A 223 -14.07 14.49 1.90
CA GLU A 223 -15.12 15.00 1.03
C GLU A 223 -16.42 14.18 1.19
N ARG A 224 -17.55 14.88 1.26
CA ARG A 224 -18.89 14.30 1.34
C ARG A 224 -19.86 15.04 0.43
N VAL A 225 -20.78 14.31 -0.18
CA VAL A 225 -21.97 14.86 -0.85
C VAL A 225 -23.14 14.62 0.10
N GLY A 226 -23.57 15.64 0.85
CA GLY A 226 -24.55 15.42 1.93
C GLY A 226 -23.99 14.49 3.02
N GLU A 227 -24.68 13.37 3.29
CA GLU A 227 -24.22 12.33 4.23
C GLU A 227 -23.40 11.21 3.55
N HIS A 228 -23.07 11.36 2.27
CA HIS A 228 -22.40 10.33 1.47
C HIS A 228 -20.89 10.60 1.36
N PRO A 229 -20.00 9.73 1.89
CA PRO A 229 -18.56 9.93 1.81
C PRO A 229 -18.05 9.68 0.38
N VAL A 230 -17.18 10.56 -0.12
CA VAL A 230 -16.59 10.44 -1.46
C VAL A 230 -15.33 9.59 -1.42
N VAL A 231 -15.29 8.59 -2.28
CA VAL A 231 -14.18 7.66 -2.49
C VAL A 231 -13.58 7.92 -3.87
N TYR A 232 -12.29 8.23 -3.90
CA TYR A 232 -11.52 8.24 -5.14
C TYR A 232 -10.92 6.85 -5.36
N ALA A 233 -11.49 6.09 -6.29
CA ALA A 233 -11.06 4.73 -6.58
C ALA A 233 -9.76 4.71 -7.39
N GLY A 234 -8.84 3.83 -7.00
CA GLY A 234 -7.59 3.57 -7.70
C GLY A 234 -7.86 2.93 -9.05
N GLY A 235 -7.24 3.45 -10.11
CA GLY A 235 -7.44 2.96 -11.47
C GLY A 235 -7.01 1.50 -11.60
N GLY A 236 -7.96 0.62 -11.90
CA GLY A 236 -7.78 -0.83 -12.05
C GLY A 236 -7.46 -1.58 -10.76
N SER A 237 -6.89 -0.93 -9.74
CA SER A 237 -6.66 -1.49 -8.40
C SER A 237 -7.88 -1.42 -7.50
N HIS A 238 -8.81 -0.50 -7.80
CA HIS A 238 -10.03 -0.15 -7.07
C HIS A 238 -9.85 0.33 -5.62
N ALA A 239 -8.63 0.32 -5.08
CA ALA A 239 -8.31 0.80 -3.75
C ALA A 239 -8.88 2.21 -3.49
N GLY A 240 -9.39 2.46 -2.29
CA GLY A 240 -9.97 3.75 -1.92
C GLY A 240 -8.94 4.79 -1.47
N ALA A 241 -9.19 6.05 -1.82
CA ALA A 241 -8.50 7.21 -1.28
C ALA A 241 -9.49 8.32 -0.89
N TYR A 242 -9.11 9.09 0.14
CA TYR A 242 -9.90 10.21 0.68
C TYR A 242 -9.85 11.48 -0.18
N GLY A 243 -8.90 11.57 -1.11
CA GLY A 243 -8.78 12.73 -1.97
C GLY A 243 -8.22 12.36 -3.35
N PRO A 244 -8.34 13.27 -4.33
CA PRO A 244 -7.88 12.99 -5.67
C PRO A 244 -6.35 13.06 -5.76
N GLY A 245 -5.74 12.22 -6.59
CA GLY A 245 -4.31 12.35 -6.91
C GLY A 245 -3.64 11.09 -7.41
N ASP A 246 -2.35 11.25 -7.71
CA ASP A 246 -1.45 10.16 -8.07
C ASP A 246 -0.59 9.86 -6.82
N TYR A 247 -0.77 8.65 -6.27
CA TYR A 247 -0.21 8.24 -4.99
C TYR A 247 0.86 7.17 -5.15
N VAL A 248 2.00 7.34 -4.47
CA VAL A 248 3.00 6.28 -4.42
C VAL A 248 2.61 5.29 -3.33
N THR A 249 2.14 4.11 -3.72
CA THR A 249 1.79 3.01 -2.80
C THR A 249 2.93 1.99 -2.73
N THR A 250 3.12 1.37 -1.57
CA THR A 250 4.12 0.32 -1.38
C THR A 250 3.41 -1.00 -1.09
N VAL A 251 3.55 -1.97 -1.98
CA VAL A 251 3.03 -3.32 -1.76
C VAL A 251 4.10 -4.14 -1.04
N SER A 252 3.74 -4.76 0.08
CA SER A 252 4.65 -5.56 0.89
C SER A 252 4.66 -7.02 0.46
N TRP A 253 5.82 -7.67 0.55
CA TRP A 253 5.92 -9.12 0.29
C TRP A 253 6.52 -9.86 1.48
N PRO A 254 5.88 -10.96 1.94
CA PRO A 254 6.30 -11.70 3.13
C PRO A 254 7.74 -12.24 3.13
N TRP A 255 8.35 -12.45 1.95
CA TRP A 255 9.72 -12.95 1.86
C TRP A 255 10.79 -11.83 1.94
N LEU A 256 10.43 -10.59 1.56
CA LEU A 256 11.33 -9.43 1.72
C LEU A 256 11.46 -9.06 3.20
N GLU A 257 10.42 -9.26 4.00
CA GLU A 257 10.47 -9.06 5.45
C GLU A 257 11.44 -10.04 6.13
N ARG A 258 11.57 -11.26 5.59
CA ARG A 258 12.54 -12.27 6.04
C ARG A 258 13.98 -11.97 5.65
N ALA A 259 14.22 -11.06 4.71
CA ALA A 259 15.57 -10.71 4.26
C ALA A 259 16.39 -9.95 5.32
N GLY A 260 15.78 -9.45 6.42
CA GLY A 260 16.51 -9.00 7.61
C GLY A 260 17.17 -7.60 7.55
N GLY A 261 17.79 -7.22 8.68
CA GLY A 261 18.23 -5.85 8.99
C GLY A 261 19.33 -5.23 8.11
N TRP A 262 20.07 -6.03 7.34
CA TRP A 262 21.13 -5.53 6.45
C TRP A 262 20.57 -4.70 5.29
N TRP A 263 19.38 -5.04 4.79
CA TRP A 263 18.71 -4.25 3.75
C TRP A 263 18.16 -2.92 4.30
N HIS A 264 17.74 -2.87 5.57
CA HIS A 264 17.36 -1.61 6.22
C HIS A 264 18.54 -0.63 6.32
N ALA A 265 19.76 -1.13 6.57
CA ALA A 265 20.96 -0.32 6.57
C ALA A 265 21.29 0.19 5.15
N ALA A 266 21.18 -0.67 4.12
CA ALA A 266 21.37 -0.30 2.72
C ALA A 266 20.33 0.75 2.24
N ARG A 267 19.06 0.60 2.62
CA ARG A 267 17.97 1.54 2.27
C ARG A 267 18.22 2.96 2.80
N ARG A 268 18.82 3.11 3.98
CA ARG A 268 19.19 4.43 4.54
C ARG A 268 20.29 5.14 3.75
N LEU A 269 21.13 4.40 3.04
CA LEU A 269 22.21 4.95 2.23
C LEU A 269 21.73 5.36 0.83
N VAL A 270 20.68 4.73 0.30
CA VAL A 270 20.25 4.88 -1.11
C VAL A 270 18.91 5.62 -1.27
N ALA A 271 18.05 5.65 -0.26
CA ALA A 271 16.74 6.30 -0.36
C ALA A 271 16.85 7.83 -0.42
N ALA A 272 16.13 8.44 -1.37
CA ALA A 272 15.88 9.88 -1.32
C ALA A 272 15.08 10.23 -0.04
N PRO A 273 15.31 11.41 0.59
CA PRO A 273 14.63 11.78 1.84
C PRO A 273 13.10 11.76 1.78
N THR A 274 12.53 11.76 0.57
CA THR A 274 11.08 11.78 0.31
C THR A 274 10.45 10.38 0.15
N ALA A 275 11.22 9.29 0.23
CA ALA A 275 10.74 7.91 0.06
C ALA A 275 10.92 7.05 1.34
N ALA A 276 11.26 7.67 2.46
CA ALA A 276 11.73 7.00 3.68
C ALA A 276 10.81 7.21 4.89
N ALA A 277 9.50 7.39 4.69
CA ALA A 277 8.53 7.53 5.78
C ALA A 277 7.35 6.55 5.59
N GLY A 278 7.57 5.30 5.97
CA GLY A 278 6.56 4.25 6.07
C GLY A 278 7.19 3.03 6.76
N PRO A 279 6.56 2.39 7.76
CA PRO A 279 7.14 1.25 8.47
C PRO A 279 7.26 -0.02 7.61
N GLY A 280 6.56 -0.08 6.48
CA GLY A 280 6.49 -1.26 5.61
C GLY A 280 7.69 -1.46 4.68
N PHE A 281 8.01 -2.73 4.45
CA PHE A 281 8.81 -3.18 3.31
C PHE A 281 7.90 -3.19 2.08
N GLY A 282 8.16 -2.38 1.06
CA GLY A 282 7.40 -2.50 -0.19
C GLY A 282 7.96 -1.65 -1.31
N LEU A 283 7.67 -2.08 -2.54
CA LEU A 283 8.15 -1.39 -3.75
C LEU A 283 7.16 -0.30 -4.17
N PRO A 284 7.64 0.90 -4.54
CA PRO A 284 6.75 2.00 -4.86
C PRO A 284 6.12 1.81 -6.24
N PHE A 285 4.80 1.70 -6.25
CA PHE A 285 3.95 1.74 -7.44
C PHE A 285 3.13 3.01 -7.43
N LEU A 286 2.66 3.40 -8.61
CA LEU A 286 1.77 4.54 -8.73
C LEU A 286 0.33 4.03 -8.76
N ASP A 287 -0.47 4.56 -7.86
CA ASP A 287 -1.91 4.35 -7.83
C ASP A 287 -2.61 5.65 -8.22
N TYR A 288 -3.57 5.56 -9.13
CA TYR A 288 -4.21 6.73 -9.74
C TYR A 288 -5.63 6.87 -9.20
N HIS A 289 -5.85 7.85 -8.35
CA HIS A 289 -7.13 8.15 -7.72
C HIS A 289 -7.62 9.52 -8.20
N ARG A 290 -7.75 9.74 -9.51
CA ARG A 290 -7.93 11.10 -10.06
C ARG A 290 -9.36 11.61 -9.97
N GLY A 291 -10.35 10.71 -10.03
CA GLY A 291 -11.76 11.07 -10.04
C GLY A 291 -12.20 11.86 -11.28
N ASP A 292 -11.45 11.78 -12.39
CA ASP A 292 -11.72 12.45 -13.66
C ASP A 292 -12.49 11.57 -14.67
N GLY A 293 -12.96 10.39 -14.23
CA GLY A 293 -13.70 9.40 -15.01
C GLY A 293 -15.19 9.32 -14.63
N ALA A 294 -15.72 8.08 -14.63
CA ALA A 294 -17.11 7.83 -14.25
C ALA A 294 -17.33 8.06 -12.74
N GLY A 295 -18.56 8.45 -12.37
CA GLY A 295 -18.99 8.56 -10.98
C GLY A 295 -20.22 7.70 -10.71
N ILE A 296 -20.30 7.13 -9.50
CA ILE A 296 -21.43 6.31 -9.03
C ILE A 296 -21.85 6.74 -7.62
N GLY A 297 -23.15 6.89 -7.40
CA GLY A 297 -23.74 7.26 -6.11
C GLY A 297 -24.47 8.61 -6.15
N ALA A 298 -24.77 9.15 -4.97
CA ALA A 298 -25.50 10.39 -4.81
C ALA A 298 -24.86 11.56 -5.58
N GLY A 299 -25.63 12.20 -6.45
CA GLY A 299 -25.19 13.34 -7.26
C GLY A 299 -24.31 12.99 -8.47
N GLU A 300 -24.00 11.71 -8.69
CA GLU A 300 -23.24 11.25 -9.85
C GLU A 300 -24.16 10.75 -10.98
N ARG A 301 -23.58 10.47 -12.15
CA ARG A 301 -24.33 10.00 -13.34
C ARG A 301 -25.04 8.67 -13.10
N HIS A 302 -24.40 7.76 -12.36
CA HIS A 302 -24.88 6.41 -12.14
C HIS A 302 -25.34 6.26 -10.69
N PRO A 303 -26.57 5.81 -10.40
CA PRO A 303 -26.99 5.51 -9.04
C PRO A 303 -26.48 4.13 -8.59
N TRP A 304 -26.45 3.90 -7.28
CA TRP A 304 -26.25 2.57 -6.72
C TRP A 304 -27.52 1.72 -6.78
N THR A 305 -27.32 0.40 -6.82
CA THR A 305 -28.37 -0.60 -6.58
C THR A 305 -28.04 -1.39 -5.31
N PRO A 306 -28.63 -1.06 -4.16
CA PRO A 306 -28.23 -1.67 -2.90
C PRO A 306 -28.71 -3.12 -2.79
N VAL A 307 -27.83 -4.03 -2.39
CA VAL A 307 -28.13 -5.45 -2.14
C VAL A 307 -27.75 -5.79 -0.71
N LEU A 308 -28.70 -6.27 0.09
CA LEU A 308 -28.41 -6.71 1.46
C LEU A 308 -27.70 -8.07 1.46
N ILE A 309 -26.61 -8.14 2.21
CA ILE A 309 -25.91 -9.38 2.53
C ILE A 309 -25.64 -9.47 4.03
N GLY A 310 -25.44 -10.69 4.53
CA GLY A 310 -25.12 -10.93 5.92
C GLY A 310 -24.48 -12.29 6.14
N ASP A 311 -24.37 -12.67 7.40
CA ASP A 311 -23.77 -13.96 7.78
C ASP A 311 -24.57 -15.16 7.29
N ASP A 312 -25.86 -14.97 7.00
CA ASP A 312 -26.79 -16.01 6.55
C ASP A 312 -26.95 -16.06 5.03
N THR A 313 -26.41 -15.10 4.28
CA THR A 313 -26.48 -15.11 2.81
C THR A 313 -25.74 -16.34 2.26
N PRO A 314 -26.41 -17.27 1.56
CA PRO A 314 -25.84 -18.59 1.28
C PRO A 314 -24.50 -18.55 0.54
N TRP A 315 -24.39 -17.79 -0.55
CA TRP A 315 -23.15 -17.71 -1.33
C TRP A 315 -22.01 -17.02 -0.58
N VAL A 316 -22.32 -16.05 0.30
CA VAL A 316 -21.35 -15.39 1.17
C VAL A 316 -20.85 -16.34 2.25
N ARG A 317 -21.75 -17.13 2.85
CA ARG A 317 -21.44 -18.06 3.93
C ARG A 317 -20.74 -19.32 3.44
N ASP A 318 -21.21 -19.90 2.34
CA ASP A 318 -20.84 -21.25 1.95
C ASP A 318 -19.73 -21.33 0.89
N TYR A 319 -19.54 -20.29 0.06
CA TYR A 319 -18.48 -20.30 -0.93
C TYR A 319 -17.20 -19.62 -0.41
N ARG A 320 -16.16 -20.44 -0.17
CA ARG A 320 -14.83 -20.02 0.32
C ARG A 320 -13.75 -19.94 -0.75
N GLY A 321 -14.09 -20.33 -1.97
CA GLY A 321 -13.16 -20.39 -3.09
C GLY A 321 -12.78 -19.02 -3.63
N LEU A 322 -11.88 -19.02 -4.60
CA LEU A 322 -11.49 -17.80 -5.29
C LEU A 322 -12.57 -17.35 -6.27
N TRP A 323 -12.69 -16.04 -6.44
CA TRP A 323 -13.61 -15.38 -7.36
C TRP A 323 -12.99 -15.14 -8.74
N GLY A 324 -12.10 -16.02 -9.19
CA GLY A 324 -11.44 -15.88 -10.47
C GLY A 324 -10.28 -16.86 -10.58
N LEU A 325 -9.58 -16.82 -11.70
CA LEU A 325 -8.49 -17.74 -12.01
C LEU A 325 -7.48 -17.90 -10.85
N ASP A 326 -7.25 -19.14 -10.42
CA ASP A 326 -6.10 -19.48 -9.59
C ASP A 326 -4.87 -19.63 -10.49
N THR A 327 -4.00 -18.62 -10.48
CA THR A 327 -2.73 -18.65 -11.24
C THR A 327 -1.66 -19.48 -10.54
N GLU A 328 -1.93 -19.99 -9.33
CA GLU A 328 -0.93 -20.61 -8.45
C GLU A 328 0.25 -19.67 -8.14
N ASP A 329 0.06 -18.35 -8.31
CA ASP A 329 1.07 -17.35 -7.97
C ASP A 329 1.33 -17.37 -6.46
N ARG A 330 2.48 -17.95 -6.08
CA ARG A 330 2.93 -18.04 -4.69
C ARG A 330 3.17 -16.68 -4.03
N PHE A 331 3.26 -15.61 -4.83
CA PHE A 331 3.37 -14.24 -4.32
C PHE A 331 2.00 -13.58 -4.11
N GLY A 332 0.90 -14.23 -4.52
CA GLY A 332 -0.48 -13.79 -4.31
C GLY A 332 -0.93 -12.59 -5.15
N GLY A 333 -0.01 -11.95 -5.87
CA GLY A 333 -0.29 -10.73 -6.63
C GLY A 333 -1.25 -10.98 -7.77
N GLU A 334 -1.02 -12.00 -8.60
CA GLU A 334 -1.88 -12.31 -9.75
C GLU A 334 -2.89 -13.44 -9.45
N ARG A 335 -3.15 -13.71 -8.16
CA ARG A 335 -4.14 -14.70 -7.71
C ARG A 335 -5.44 -13.96 -7.37
N ALA A 336 -6.56 -14.42 -7.94
CA ALA A 336 -7.88 -13.84 -7.68
C ALA A 336 -8.19 -13.76 -6.17
N PRO A 337 -9.00 -12.78 -5.73
CA PRO A 337 -9.43 -12.71 -4.34
C PRO A 337 -10.45 -13.81 -4.04
N ALA A 338 -10.68 -14.09 -2.76
CA ALA A 338 -11.89 -14.79 -2.33
C ALA A 338 -13.06 -13.79 -2.22
N GLY A 339 -14.23 -14.28 -1.78
CA GLY A 339 -15.42 -13.44 -1.60
C GLY A 339 -15.28 -12.42 -0.46
N PRO A 340 -16.32 -11.60 -0.21
CA PRO A 340 -16.26 -10.53 0.79
C PRO A 340 -15.94 -11.04 2.21
N ARG A 341 -16.41 -12.25 2.56
CA ARG A 341 -16.24 -12.85 3.89
C ARG A 341 -14.88 -13.53 4.12
N TYR A 342 -14.20 -13.95 3.06
CA TYR A 342 -13.06 -14.88 3.17
C TYR A 342 -11.77 -14.29 2.60
N GLU A 343 -10.64 -14.74 3.16
CA GLU A 343 -9.33 -14.56 2.56
C GLU A 343 -9.05 -15.67 1.53
N ARG A 344 -7.97 -15.49 0.74
CA ARG A 344 -7.56 -16.43 -0.32
C ARG A 344 -7.25 -17.86 0.16
N ASP A 345 -7.06 -18.05 1.47
CA ASP A 345 -6.84 -19.34 2.13
C ASP A 345 -8.13 -19.93 2.74
N GLY A 346 -9.27 -19.26 2.58
CA GLY A 346 -10.57 -19.67 3.11
C GLY A 346 -10.81 -19.33 4.59
N THR A 347 -9.88 -18.64 5.24
CA THR A 347 -10.08 -18.08 6.59
C THR A 347 -11.03 -16.88 6.54
N VAL A 348 -11.71 -16.59 7.65
CA VAL A 348 -12.61 -15.44 7.72
C VAL A 348 -11.78 -14.17 7.75
N ARG A 349 -12.10 -13.23 6.86
CA ARG A 349 -11.45 -11.93 6.76
C ARG A 349 -11.65 -11.14 8.04
N ALA A 350 -10.58 -10.49 8.52
CA ALA A 350 -10.62 -9.69 9.74
C ALA A 350 -11.68 -8.58 9.68
N SER A 351 -11.80 -7.90 8.53
CA SER A 351 -12.82 -6.87 8.34
C SER A 351 -14.25 -7.40 8.37
N TRP A 352 -14.47 -8.68 8.09
CA TRP A 352 -15.79 -9.31 8.20
C TRP A 352 -16.09 -9.76 9.64
N GLY A 353 -15.12 -10.43 10.26
CA GLY A 353 -15.29 -11.04 11.59
C GLY A 353 -15.20 -10.06 12.75
N TYR A 354 -14.26 -9.11 12.70
CA TYR A 354 -13.95 -8.16 13.77
C TYR A 354 -13.67 -6.75 13.18
N PRO A 355 -14.69 -6.10 12.58
CA PRO A 355 -14.50 -4.83 11.85
C PRO A 355 -13.91 -3.69 12.70
N VAL A 356 -14.22 -3.61 14.00
CA VAL A 356 -13.68 -2.56 14.88
C VAL A 356 -12.19 -2.76 15.12
N THR A 357 -11.77 -4.01 15.39
CA THR A 357 -10.36 -4.35 15.55
C THR A 357 -9.59 -4.18 14.25
N TRP A 358 -10.15 -4.60 13.12
CA TRP A 358 -9.55 -4.40 11.80
C TRP A 358 -9.32 -2.92 11.47
N ALA A 359 -10.26 -2.05 11.85
CA ALA A 359 -10.14 -0.61 11.70
C ALA A 359 -9.21 0.05 12.74
N GLY A 360 -8.76 -0.69 13.77
CA GLY A 360 -7.95 -0.17 14.87
C GLY A 360 -8.72 0.83 15.75
N LEU A 361 -10.02 0.61 15.94
CA LEU A 361 -10.91 1.45 16.73
C LEU A 361 -11.03 1.01 18.21
N ASP A 362 -10.55 -0.19 18.56
CA ASP A 362 -10.52 -0.67 19.96
C ASP A 362 -9.80 0.29 20.92
N ALA A 363 -8.80 1.02 20.41
CA ALA A 363 -8.03 1.97 21.20
C ALA A 363 -8.77 3.31 21.44
N GLU A 364 -9.70 3.69 20.58
CA GLU A 364 -10.48 4.92 20.74
C GLU A 364 -11.71 4.67 21.61
N GLY A 365 -12.38 3.53 21.42
CA GLY A 365 -13.67 3.25 22.03
C GLY A 365 -14.79 4.17 21.49
N PRO A 366 -16.06 3.75 21.60
CA PRO A 366 -17.21 4.53 21.11
C PRO A 366 -17.48 5.79 21.96
N ASP A 367 -16.95 5.87 23.19
CA ASP A 367 -17.09 7.02 24.09
C ASP A 367 -16.01 8.09 23.81
N PRO A 368 -16.39 9.32 23.43
CA PRO A 368 -15.47 10.43 23.23
C PRO A 368 -14.53 10.70 24.43
N GLY A 369 -14.98 10.46 25.66
CA GLY A 369 -14.17 10.60 26.87
C GLY A 369 -13.09 9.53 26.99
N ALA A 370 -13.39 8.30 26.59
CA ALA A 370 -12.44 7.19 26.52
C ALA A 370 -11.39 7.41 25.42
N ALA A 371 -11.81 7.90 24.25
CA ALA A 371 -10.95 8.23 23.10
C ALA A 371 -9.95 9.35 23.44
N ALA A 372 -10.44 10.45 24.03
CA ALA A 372 -9.59 11.54 24.52
C ALA A 372 -8.59 11.03 25.58
N GLY A 373 -9.03 10.13 26.47
CA GLY A 373 -8.17 9.47 27.44
C GLY A 373 -7.07 8.60 26.81
N ALA A 374 -7.39 7.84 25.76
CA ALA A 374 -6.45 7.01 25.03
C ALA A 374 -5.44 7.84 24.24
N ARG A 375 -5.90 8.84 23.50
CA ARG A 375 -5.04 9.80 22.79
C ARG A 375 -4.11 10.54 23.75
N ARG A 376 -4.60 10.95 24.92
CA ARG A 376 -3.78 11.56 25.97
C ARG A 376 -2.65 10.63 26.43
N ARG A 377 -2.91 9.32 26.58
CA ARG A 377 -1.87 8.33 26.91
C ARG A 377 -0.83 8.19 25.80
N GLU A 378 -1.28 8.13 24.55
CA GLU A 378 -0.42 8.04 23.36
C GLU A 378 0.48 9.28 23.21
N VAL A 379 -0.09 10.49 23.21
CA VAL A 379 0.65 11.76 23.13
C VAL A 379 1.65 11.88 24.27
N THR A 380 1.29 11.46 25.49
CA THR A 380 2.22 11.40 26.63
C THR A 380 3.40 10.48 26.35
N ALA A 381 3.16 9.29 25.78
CA ALA A 381 4.21 8.35 25.41
C ALA A 381 5.11 8.90 24.28
N LEU A 382 4.53 9.58 23.28
CA LEU A 382 5.27 10.24 22.20
C LEU A 382 6.19 11.35 22.73
N ILE A 383 5.70 12.20 23.63
CA ILE A 383 6.49 13.22 24.31
C ILE A 383 7.66 12.58 25.06
N ALA A 384 7.41 11.51 25.83
CA ALA A 384 8.46 10.81 26.57
C ALA A 384 9.53 10.24 25.63
N ARG A 385 9.11 9.60 24.53
CA ARG A 385 10.00 9.06 23.51
C ARG A 385 10.84 10.15 22.84
N ARG A 386 10.22 11.27 22.45
CA ARG A 386 10.91 12.38 21.78
C ARG A 386 11.90 13.08 22.71
N ARG A 387 11.54 13.30 23.97
CA ARG A 387 12.47 13.76 25.01
C ARG A 387 13.66 12.82 25.16
N GLY A 388 13.42 11.50 25.14
CA GLY A 388 14.48 10.49 25.17
C GLY A 388 15.42 10.57 23.94
N GLN A 389 14.89 10.80 22.74
CA GLN A 389 15.70 11.03 21.54
C GLN A 389 16.53 12.32 21.62
N LEU A 390 15.92 13.43 22.06
CA LEU A 390 16.61 14.70 22.25
C LEU A 390 17.73 14.60 23.29
N ARG A 391 17.50 13.87 24.40
CA ARG A 391 18.54 13.58 25.41
C ARG A 391 19.71 12.83 24.80
N ARG A 392 19.44 11.78 24.01
CA ARG A 392 20.48 11.02 23.30
C ARG A 392 21.25 11.87 22.30
N ARG A 393 20.56 12.71 21.52
CA ARG A 393 21.20 13.66 20.59
C ARG A 393 22.08 14.68 21.30
N ARG A 394 21.61 15.24 22.41
CA ARG A 394 22.38 16.18 23.25
C ARG A 394 23.61 15.50 23.87
N ALA A 395 23.46 14.26 24.36
CA ALA A 395 24.58 13.49 24.88
C ALA A 395 25.64 13.22 23.80
N ALA A 396 25.20 12.81 22.59
CA ALA A 396 26.09 12.62 21.45
C ALA A 396 26.77 13.92 20.98
N ALA A 397 26.03 15.05 20.96
CA ALA A 397 26.58 16.35 20.61
C ALA A 397 27.64 16.82 21.62
N ARG A 398 27.40 16.64 22.93
CA ARG A 398 28.36 16.91 23.99
C ARG A 398 29.61 16.04 23.87
N ALA A 399 29.43 14.74 23.62
CA ALA A 399 30.56 13.84 23.39
C ALA A 399 31.40 14.23 22.16
N ALA A 400 30.79 14.91 21.18
CA ALA A 400 31.44 15.44 19.99
C ALA A 400 31.90 16.90 20.12
N GLY A 401 31.91 17.48 21.33
CA GLY A 401 32.37 18.86 21.58
C GLY A 401 31.47 19.97 21.01
N ARG A 402 30.23 19.66 20.64
CA ARG A 402 29.27 20.64 20.09
C ARG A 402 28.36 21.18 21.20
N GLY A 403 28.15 22.49 21.21
CA GLY A 403 27.22 23.16 22.12
C GLY A 403 25.75 22.74 21.91
N PRO A 404 24.88 22.96 22.91
CA PRO A 404 23.46 22.64 22.79
C PRO A 404 22.80 23.51 21.70
N ASP A 405 21.96 22.88 20.87
CA ASP A 405 21.11 23.59 19.91
C ASP A 405 20.06 24.44 20.69
N PRO A 406 20.01 25.77 20.47
CA PRO A 406 19.10 26.65 21.19
C PRO A 406 17.65 26.60 20.70
N ARG A 407 17.38 25.95 19.55
CA ARG A 407 16.01 25.90 19.01
C ARG A 407 15.15 24.87 19.71
N ALA A 408 13.92 25.26 20.05
CA ALA A 408 12.89 24.35 20.52
C ALA A 408 12.52 23.35 19.41
N ASP A 409 12.11 22.14 19.81
CA ASP A 409 11.70 21.09 18.87
C ASP A 409 10.22 21.34 18.52
N PRO A 410 9.89 21.79 17.31
CA PRO A 410 8.52 22.18 16.94
C PRO A 410 7.54 21.00 17.01
N GLU A 411 8.03 19.77 16.84
CA GLU A 411 7.22 18.55 16.97
C GLU A 411 6.89 18.29 18.45
N LEU A 412 7.82 18.58 19.35
CA LEU A 412 7.58 18.48 20.80
C LEU A 412 6.61 19.56 21.27
N GLU A 413 6.72 20.79 20.75
CA GLU A 413 5.79 21.88 21.05
C GLU A 413 4.37 21.55 20.58
N ALA A 414 4.21 21.03 19.36
CA ALA A 414 2.93 20.59 18.83
C ALA A 414 2.29 19.47 19.70
N LEU A 415 3.07 18.44 20.06
CA LEU A 415 2.58 17.36 20.94
C LEU A 415 2.21 17.88 22.34
N GLN A 416 2.94 18.87 22.86
CA GLN A 416 2.62 19.48 24.16
C GLN A 416 1.35 20.32 24.09
N ALA A 417 1.14 21.08 23.01
CA ALA A 417 -0.10 21.83 22.78
C ALA A 417 -1.30 20.88 22.66
N GLU A 418 -1.15 19.78 21.90
CA GLU A 418 -2.17 18.73 21.80
C GLU A 418 -2.49 18.10 23.16
N LEU A 419 -1.48 17.82 23.99
CA LEU A 419 -1.70 17.26 25.33
C LEU A 419 -2.48 18.22 26.24
N VAL A 420 -2.25 19.53 26.11
CA VAL A 420 -2.97 20.56 26.88
C VAL A 420 -4.42 20.65 26.41
N ALA A 421 -4.67 20.73 25.10
CA ALA A 421 -6.02 20.71 24.53
C ALA A 421 -6.83 19.48 25.00
N LEU A 422 -6.21 18.29 24.95
CA LEU A 422 -6.83 17.04 25.44
C LEU A 422 -7.10 17.02 26.96
N ARG A 423 -6.41 17.85 27.76
CA ARG A 423 -6.67 18.00 29.20
C ARG A 423 -7.77 19.01 29.48
N ASP A 424 -7.88 20.02 28.63
CA ASP A 424 -8.89 21.08 28.73
C ASP A 424 -10.26 20.62 28.21
N GLY A 425 -10.35 19.40 27.66
CA GLY A 425 -11.58 18.78 27.20
C GLY A 425 -11.83 18.96 25.71
N ASP A 426 -10.88 19.53 24.97
CA ASP A 426 -10.99 19.64 23.53
C ASP A 426 -10.99 18.24 22.89
N PRO A 427 -11.81 18.02 21.85
CA PRO A 427 -11.79 16.76 21.11
C PRO A 427 -10.39 16.51 20.54
N PRO A 428 -9.93 15.24 20.50
CA PRO A 428 -8.64 14.93 19.92
C PRO A 428 -8.57 15.48 18.49
N PRO A 429 -7.46 16.13 18.09
CA PRO A 429 -7.32 16.58 16.72
C PRO A 429 -7.50 15.36 15.79
N PRO A 430 -8.10 15.56 14.60
CA PRO A 430 -8.23 14.47 13.65
C PRO A 430 -6.87 13.80 13.46
N PRO A 431 -6.82 12.45 13.43
CA PRO A 431 -5.56 11.74 13.34
C PRO A 431 -4.77 12.35 12.18
N ALA A 432 -3.59 12.91 12.50
CA ALA A 432 -2.81 13.67 11.55
C ALA A 432 -2.78 12.91 10.23
N ALA A 433 -3.37 13.48 9.18
CA ALA A 433 -3.40 12.86 7.87
C ALA A 433 -1.97 12.44 7.59
N GLN A 434 -1.71 11.12 7.55
CA GLN A 434 -0.37 10.68 7.20
C GLN A 434 -0.05 11.35 5.87
N PRO A 435 1.14 11.95 5.71
CA PRO A 435 1.51 12.62 4.48
C PRO A 435 1.55 11.56 3.39
N VAL A 436 0.41 11.33 2.75
CA VAL A 436 0.33 10.50 1.57
C VAL A 436 1.18 11.27 0.58
N HIS A 437 2.28 10.67 0.14
CA HIS A 437 3.27 11.32 -0.71
C HIS A 437 2.68 11.54 -2.10
N ARG A 438 1.73 12.47 -2.20
CA ARG A 438 1.19 13.02 -3.42
C ARG A 438 2.39 13.56 -4.20
N LEU A 439 2.54 13.13 -5.43
CA LEU A 439 3.66 13.57 -6.26
C LEU A 439 3.62 15.10 -6.39
N ALA A 440 4.78 15.73 -6.15
CA ALA A 440 4.95 17.17 -6.32
C ALA A 440 4.68 17.60 -7.79
N ALA A 441 4.43 18.89 -7.98
CA ALA A 441 4.08 19.50 -9.26
C ALA A 441 4.98 19.06 -10.44
N ARG A 442 4.35 18.93 -11.62
CA ARG A 442 4.94 18.36 -12.84
C ARG A 442 6.21 19.13 -13.29
N PRO A 443 7.30 18.43 -13.67
CA PRO A 443 8.49 19.08 -14.23
C PRO A 443 8.23 19.70 -15.62
N ASP A 444 9.10 20.62 -16.04
CA ASP A 444 9.05 21.23 -17.37
C ASP A 444 9.08 20.19 -18.51
N ALA A 445 8.55 20.55 -19.68
CA ALA A 445 8.30 19.61 -20.77
C ALA A 445 9.56 18.95 -21.36
N ARG A 446 10.70 19.66 -21.40
CA ARG A 446 11.96 19.11 -21.95
C ARG A 446 12.56 18.10 -20.99
N ARG A 447 12.62 18.44 -19.71
CA ARG A 447 13.12 17.57 -18.64
C ARG A 447 12.26 16.33 -18.47
N ARG A 448 10.95 16.48 -18.63
CA ARG A 448 9.98 15.38 -18.64
C ARG A 448 10.27 14.37 -19.74
N ARG A 449 10.43 14.82 -21.00
CA ARG A 449 10.78 13.95 -22.13
C ARG A 449 12.09 13.18 -21.91
N PHE A 450 13.11 13.85 -21.38
CA PHE A 450 14.37 13.19 -21.05
C PHE A 450 14.19 12.12 -19.96
N LEU A 451 13.49 12.43 -18.86
CA LEU A 451 13.27 11.46 -17.78
C LEU A 451 12.47 10.24 -18.26
N VAL A 452 11.48 10.42 -19.15
CA VAL A 452 10.74 9.33 -19.77
C VAL A 452 11.66 8.45 -20.63
N LEU A 453 12.43 9.04 -21.55
CA LEU A 453 13.34 8.30 -22.41
C LEU A 453 14.42 7.57 -21.60
N TRP A 454 15.06 8.28 -20.67
CA TRP A 454 16.06 7.72 -19.75
C TRP A 454 15.48 6.56 -18.95
N SER A 455 14.21 6.65 -18.57
CA SER A 455 13.57 5.59 -17.82
C SER A 455 13.22 4.34 -18.59
N ALA A 456 12.81 4.48 -19.85
CA ALA A 456 12.62 3.35 -20.74
C ALA A 456 13.95 2.65 -21.05
N ALA A 457 15.05 3.40 -21.15
CA ALA A 457 16.36 2.86 -21.51
C ALA A 457 17.15 2.30 -20.31
N SER A 458 17.00 2.87 -19.12
CA SER A 458 17.91 2.60 -17.98
C SER A 458 17.98 1.12 -17.55
N ALA A 459 16.87 0.39 -17.55
CA ALA A 459 16.88 -1.04 -17.22
C ALA A 459 17.66 -1.85 -18.26
N SER A 460 17.47 -1.55 -19.55
CA SER A 460 18.24 -2.18 -20.64
C SER A 460 19.72 -1.84 -20.58
N VAL A 461 20.08 -0.60 -20.20
CA VAL A 461 21.48 -0.20 -19.97
C VAL A 461 22.09 -0.99 -18.81
N VAL A 462 21.32 -1.24 -17.73
CA VAL A 462 21.79 -2.03 -16.59
C VAL A 462 22.02 -3.48 -16.98
N LEU A 463 21.06 -4.11 -17.67
CA LEU A 463 21.18 -5.50 -18.10
C LEU A 463 22.28 -5.68 -19.15
N GLY A 464 22.34 -4.81 -20.15
CA GLY A 464 23.39 -4.83 -21.17
C GLY A 464 24.77 -4.54 -20.56
N GLY A 465 24.86 -3.57 -19.66
CA GLY A 465 26.08 -3.28 -18.91
C GLY A 465 26.53 -4.44 -18.03
N ALA A 466 25.60 -5.08 -17.31
CA ALA A 466 25.90 -6.26 -16.51
C ALA A 466 26.38 -7.44 -17.38
N ALA A 467 25.75 -7.67 -18.54
CA ALA A 467 26.20 -8.69 -19.49
C ALA A 467 27.63 -8.42 -19.99
N LEU A 468 27.93 -7.17 -20.37
CA LEU A 468 29.28 -6.77 -20.77
C LEU A 468 30.30 -6.95 -19.63
N ILE A 469 29.93 -6.63 -18.40
CA ILE A 469 30.80 -6.81 -17.22
C ILE A 469 31.09 -8.30 -16.97
N VAL A 470 30.09 -9.17 -17.14
CA VAL A 470 30.27 -10.62 -17.00
C VAL A 470 31.20 -11.16 -18.09
N LEU A 471 31.06 -10.66 -19.34
CA LEU A 471 31.89 -11.10 -20.47
C LEU A 471 33.32 -10.54 -20.39
N ASN A 472 33.48 -9.32 -19.90
CA ASN A 472 34.77 -8.65 -19.76
C ASN A 472 34.71 -7.59 -18.65
N PRO A 473 35.19 -7.88 -17.43
CA PRO A 473 35.18 -6.94 -16.32
C PRO A 473 36.44 -6.07 -16.30
N PRO A 474 36.45 -4.84 -16.87
CA PRO A 474 37.66 -4.03 -17.03
C PRO A 474 38.32 -3.60 -15.70
N LEU A 475 37.56 -3.56 -14.61
CA LEU A 475 38.03 -3.17 -13.27
C LEU A 475 37.84 -4.31 -12.24
N GLY A 476 37.54 -5.52 -12.70
CA GLY A 476 36.96 -6.58 -11.87
C GLY A 476 35.46 -6.39 -11.65
N VAL A 477 34.74 -7.50 -11.48
CA VAL A 477 33.26 -7.53 -11.49
C VAL A 477 32.65 -6.52 -10.52
N PHE A 478 33.14 -6.46 -9.29
CA PHE A 478 32.63 -5.57 -8.26
C PHE A 478 32.75 -4.09 -8.65
N TRP A 479 33.93 -3.64 -9.07
CA TRP A 479 34.17 -2.22 -9.39
C TRP A 479 33.50 -1.80 -10.68
N SER A 480 33.41 -2.70 -11.68
CA SER A 480 32.66 -2.40 -12.90
C SER A 480 31.17 -2.26 -12.64
N VAL A 481 30.59 -3.10 -11.76
CA VAL A 481 29.18 -2.94 -11.32
C VAL A 481 29.00 -1.64 -10.54
N ALA A 482 29.91 -1.31 -9.62
CA ALA A 482 29.86 -0.07 -8.85
C ALA A 482 29.94 1.17 -9.75
N ALA A 483 30.81 1.17 -10.76
CA ALA A 483 30.96 2.26 -11.73
C ALA A 483 29.70 2.44 -12.59
N LEU A 484 29.11 1.35 -13.07
CA LEU A 484 27.86 1.36 -13.83
C LEU A 484 26.73 1.99 -13.01
N LEU A 485 26.54 1.54 -11.76
CA LEU A 485 25.52 2.08 -10.86
C LEU A 485 25.76 3.56 -10.52
N ALA A 486 27.02 3.95 -10.25
CA ALA A 486 27.38 5.33 -9.98
C ALA A 486 27.07 6.26 -11.17
N GLY A 487 27.39 5.82 -12.39
CA GLY A 487 27.07 6.54 -13.62
C GLY A 487 25.56 6.76 -13.80
N LEU A 488 24.75 5.72 -13.57
CA LEU A 488 23.29 5.82 -13.67
C LEU A 488 22.70 6.80 -12.64
N VAL A 489 23.21 6.75 -11.40
CA VAL A 489 22.81 7.68 -10.32
C VAL A 489 23.22 9.11 -10.64
N ALA A 490 24.41 9.32 -11.22
CA ALA A 490 24.87 10.65 -11.64
C ALA A 490 24.01 11.24 -12.76
N VAL A 491 23.68 10.47 -13.79
CA VAL A 491 22.77 10.89 -14.87
C VAL A 491 21.40 11.26 -14.30
N GLU A 492 20.85 10.45 -13.40
CA GLU A 492 19.56 10.77 -12.77
C GLU A 492 19.64 11.99 -11.85
N ALA A 493 20.72 12.16 -11.08
CA ALA A 493 20.91 13.33 -10.24
C ALA A 493 21.07 14.62 -11.06
N ALA A 494 21.75 14.56 -12.21
CA ALA A 494 21.84 15.67 -13.16
C ALA A 494 20.46 16.02 -13.72
N ALA A 495 19.74 15.02 -14.25
CA ALA A 495 18.38 15.18 -14.76
C ALA A 495 17.43 15.74 -13.70
N ARG A 496 17.62 15.37 -12.42
CA ARG A 496 16.78 15.83 -11.32
C ARG A 496 17.22 17.16 -10.67
N ARG A 497 18.28 17.84 -11.15
CA ARG A 497 18.90 19.02 -10.48
C ARG A 497 19.31 18.74 -9.03
N ARG A 498 19.79 17.52 -8.79
CA ARG A 498 20.29 17.03 -7.50
C ARG A 498 21.79 16.69 -7.54
N LEU A 499 22.48 16.95 -8.65
CA LEU A 499 23.89 16.60 -8.84
C LEU A 499 24.80 17.17 -7.74
N LEU A 500 24.66 18.45 -7.41
CA LEU A 500 25.41 19.09 -6.31
C LEU A 500 25.15 18.42 -4.95
N ARG A 501 23.90 18.00 -4.69
CA ARG A 501 23.55 17.27 -3.46
C ARG A 501 24.16 15.87 -3.45
N LEU A 502 24.20 15.18 -4.58
CA LEU A 502 24.85 13.88 -4.74
C LEU A 502 26.36 14.00 -4.52
N LEU A 503 27.02 14.94 -5.20
CA LEU A 503 28.46 15.19 -5.07
C LEU A 503 28.85 15.50 -3.62
N ARG A 504 28.11 16.40 -2.96
CA ARG A 504 28.35 16.74 -1.54
C ARG A 504 28.26 15.51 -0.62
N ARG A 505 27.28 14.63 -0.85
CA ARG A 505 27.12 13.38 -0.08
C ARG A 505 28.21 12.36 -0.40
N GLY A 506 28.61 12.27 -1.68
CA GLY A 506 29.70 11.41 -2.13
C GLY A 506 31.01 11.77 -1.46
N VAL A 507 31.38 13.06 -1.48
CA VAL A 507 32.58 13.57 -0.81
C VAL A 507 32.54 13.28 0.69
N MET A 508 31.41 13.57 1.36
CA MET A 508 31.26 13.29 2.79
C MET A 508 31.44 11.80 3.12
N THR A 509 30.89 10.92 2.28
CA THR A 509 30.99 9.46 2.46
C THR A 509 32.42 8.99 2.24
N ALA A 510 33.10 9.50 1.21
CA ALA A 510 34.51 9.18 0.94
C ALA A 510 35.41 9.61 2.10
N VAL A 511 35.19 10.81 2.67
CA VAL A 511 35.92 11.29 3.85
C VAL A 511 35.70 10.38 5.05
N VAL A 512 34.46 9.95 5.31
CA VAL A 512 34.15 9.03 6.42
C VAL A 512 34.81 7.67 6.23
N LEU A 513 34.75 7.11 5.02
CA LEU A 513 35.39 5.82 4.72
C LEU A 513 36.91 5.92 4.81
N LEU A 514 37.51 6.99 4.31
CA LEU A 514 38.95 7.25 4.42
C LEU A 514 39.36 7.38 5.89
N ALA A 515 38.61 8.14 6.69
CA ALA A 515 38.88 8.29 8.13
C ALA A 515 38.71 6.97 8.91
N GLY A 516 37.73 6.14 8.53
CA GLY A 516 37.55 4.81 9.12
C GLY A 516 38.67 3.85 8.72
N TRP A 517 39.07 3.86 7.45
CA TRP A 517 40.19 3.07 6.95
C TRP A 517 41.50 3.44 7.66
N THR A 518 41.81 4.75 7.74
CA THR A 518 43.02 5.21 8.43
C THR A 518 42.98 4.83 9.91
N LEU A 519 41.83 4.94 10.58
CA LEU A 519 41.69 4.51 11.98
C LEU A 519 41.97 3.01 12.15
N VAL A 520 41.41 2.16 11.29
CA VAL A 520 41.62 0.70 11.33
C VAL A 520 43.07 0.35 11.03
N GLU A 521 43.67 1.00 10.04
CA GLU A 521 45.06 0.78 9.66
C GLU A 521 46.03 1.25 10.74
N THR A 522 45.79 2.41 11.35
CA THR A 522 46.54 2.88 12.52
C THR A 522 46.38 1.94 13.71
N ALA A 523 45.16 1.46 13.99
CA ALA A 523 44.92 0.49 15.06
C ALA A 523 45.61 -0.86 14.79
N ALA A 524 45.63 -1.33 13.54
CA ALA A 524 46.32 -2.55 13.15
C ALA A 524 47.85 -2.42 13.25
N ARG A 525 48.41 -1.29 12.81
CA ARG A 525 49.86 -1.00 12.91
C ARG A 525 50.32 -0.78 14.35
N HIS A 526 49.46 -0.23 15.22
CA HIS A 526 49.74 0.05 16.63
C HIS A 526 48.89 -0.79 17.58
N TRP A 527 48.63 -2.05 17.23
CA TRP A 527 47.70 -2.92 17.96
C TRP A 527 48.13 -3.12 19.43
N ARG A 528 49.44 -3.21 19.70
CA ARG A 528 49.99 -3.34 21.07
C ARG A 528 49.62 -2.15 21.95
N VAL A 529 49.73 -0.92 21.42
CA VAL A 529 49.40 0.31 22.14
C VAL A 529 47.90 0.42 22.36
N THR A 530 47.11 0.05 21.35
CA THR A 530 45.64 0.06 21.41
C THR A 530 45.12 -0.93 22.47
N VAL A 531 45.64 -2.16 22.48
CA VAL A 531 45.29 -3.18 23.47
C VAL A 531 45.74 -2.75 24.87
N ALA A 532 46.96 -2.23 25.03
CA ALA A 532 47.45 -1.73 26.32
C ALA A 532 46.59 -0.58 26.87
N ALA A 533 46.18 0.37 26.02
CA ALA A 533 45.31 1.47 26.42
C ALA A 533 43.91 1.00 26.84
N LEU A 534 43.33 0.03 26.12
CA LEU A 534 42.03 -0.56 26.48
C LEU A 534 42.10 -1.34 27.80
N LEU A 535 43.17 -2.11 28.02
CA LEU A 535 43.40 -2.81 29.28
C LEU A 535 43.60 -1.82 30.45
N ALA A 536 44.36 -0.75 30.23
CA ALA A 536 44.56 0.31 31.24
C ALA A 536 43.24 1.02 31.58
N ALA A 537 42.44 1.38 30.56
CA ALA A 537 41.12 1.99 30.77
C ALA A 537 40.16 1.04 31.51
N GLY A 538 40.17 -0.25 31.15
CA GLY A 538 39.41 -1.28 31.86
C GLY A 538 39.83 -1.42 33.33
N ALA A 539 41.14 -1.41 33.60
CA ALA A 539 41.68 -1.48 34.95
C ALA A 539 41.27 -0.26 35.80
N VAL A 540 41.32 0.95 35.23
CA VAL A 540 40.86 2.18 35.90
C VAL A 540 39.36 2.12 36.18
N ALA A 541 38.55 1.68 35.21
CA ALA A 541 37.11 1.56 35.39
C ALA A 541 36.75 0.56 36.50
N LEU A 542 37.41 -0.60 36.53
CA LEU A 542 37.27 -1.60 37.60
C LEU A 542 37.71 -1.03 38.96
N TRP A 543 38.83 -0.31 39.01
CA TRP A 543 39.30 0.33 40.23
C TRP A 543 38.31 1.36 40.77
N VAL A 544 37.77 2.23 39.90
CA VAL A 544 36.73 3.21 40.28
C VAL A 544 35.45 2.51 40.75
N ALA A 545 35.04 1.43 40.09
CA ALA A 545 33.86 0.65 40.49
C ALA A 545 34.05 0.01 41.87
N ASN A 546 35.23 -0.59 42.11
CA ASN A 546 35.58 -1.21 43.39
C ASN A 546 35.71 -0.16 44.52
N LEU A 547 36.31 1.00 44.23
CA LEU A 547 36.46 2.10 45.18
C LEU A 547 35.09 2.66 45.59
N ARG A 548 34.18 2.84 44.63
CA ARG A 548 32.78 3.24 44.90
C ARG A 548 32.05 2.19 45.74
N ALA A 549 32.21 0.91 45.41
CA ALA A 549 31.59 -0.18 46.17
C ALA A 549 32.13 -0.29 47.60
N TRP A 550 33.42 -0.01 47.82
CA TRP A 550 34.02 0.04 49.14
C TRP A 550 33.57 1.26 49.95
N LEU A 551 33.54 2.45 49.35
CA LEU A 551 33.05 3.67 50.00
C LEU A 551 31.56 3.57 50.38
N ALA A 552 30.75 2.83 49.62
CA ALA A 552 29.34 2.60 49.93
C ALA A 552 29.09 1.59 51.08
N ARG A 553 30.15 0.90 51.55
CA ARG A 553 30.08 -0.07 52.67
C ARG A 553 30.66 0.48 53.98
N ARG A 554 31.15 1.72 53.98
CA ARG A 554 31.45 2.53 55.16
C ARG A 554 30.32 3.51 55.37
#